data_AF-A0A0Q0FDE3-F1
#
_entry.id   AF-A0A0Q0FDE3-F1
#
_cell.length_a   1.000
_cell.length_b   1.000
_cell.length_c   1.000
_cell.angle_alpha   90.00
_cell.angle_beta   90.00
_cell.angle_gamma   90.00
#
_symmetry.space_group_name_H-M   'P 1'
#
loop_
_entity.id
_entity.type
_entity.pdbx_description
1 polymer ?
#
loop_
_entity_poly.entity_id
_entity_poly.type
_entity_poly.pdbx_seq_one_letter_code
_entity_poly.pdbx_strand_id
1 'polypeptide(L)'
;MYEITSAESITSWFARLITKLDIASVNELDEMRSFHSFSHTFISNIRNNHSSDLALLQQVVGHELFKGGITDEYTHKSADLKRLADVMNAFE
;
A
#
# COMPACT_ATOMS: atom_id res chain seq x y z
N MET A 1 -11.90 9.26 -15.97
CA MET A 1 -11.40 8.48 -14.82
C MET A 1 -10.79 7.21 -15.41
N TYR A 2 -9.52 6.90 -15.15
CA TYR A 2 -8.94 5.63 -15.61
C TYR A 2 -9.49 4.54 -14.71
N GLU A 3 -10.26 3.61 -15.27
CA GLU A 3 -10.76 2.46 -14.53
C GLU A 3 -9.61 1.45 -14.40
N ILE A 4 -9.20 1.18 -13.16
CA ILE A 4 -8.15 0.20 -12.86
C ILE A 4 -8.83 -1.16 -12.71
N THR A 5 -8.76 -1.98 -13.76
CA THR A 5 -9.46 -3.27 -13.84
C THR A 5 -8.50 -4.47 -13.91
N SER A 6 -7.20 -4.22 -14.09
CA SER A 6 -6.17 -5.26 -14.22
C SER A 6 -4.81 -4.84 -13.66
N ALA A 7 -3.93 -5.82 -13.41
CA ALA A 7 -2.54 -5.59 -13.01
C ALA A 7 -1.74 -4.76 -14.05
N GLU A 8 -2.06 -4.92 -15.33
CA GLU A 8 -1.46 -4.13 -16.40
C GLU A 8 -1.94 -2.68 -16.35
N SER A 9 -3.25 -2.47 -16.10
CA SER A 9 -3.82 -1.13 -16.00
C SER A 9 -3.23 -0.33 -14.83
N ILE A 10 -3.02 -0.96 -13.67
CA ILE A 10 -2.42 -0.29 -12.50
C ILE A 10 -0.94 0.00 -12.71
N THR A 11 -0.20 -0.94 -13.33
CA THR A 11 1.22 -0.74 -13.65
C THR A 11 1.40 0.40 -14.65
N SER A 12 0.58 0.44 -15.71
CA SER A 12 0.62 1.50 -16.72
C SER A 12 0.17 2.85 -16.16
N TRP A 13 -0.85 2.87 -15.30
CA TRP A 13 -1.26 4.08 -14.60
C TRP A 13 -0.14 4.61 -13.70
N PHE A 14 0.51 3.75 -12.92
CA PHE A 14 1.56 4.14 -11.99
C PHE A 14 2.79 4.71 -12.71
N ALA A 15 3.22 4.09 -13.81
CA ALA A 15 4.29 4.61 -14.64
C ALA A 15 3.98 6.02 -15.16
N ARG A 16 2.75 6.26 -15.63
CA ARG A 16 2.29 7.58 -16.07
C ARG A 16 2.23 8.59 -14.94
N LEU A 17 1.83 8.16 -13.74
CA LEU A 17 1.80 9.00 -12.54
C LEU A 17 3.20 9.47 -12.17
N ILE A 18 4.17 8.56 -12.12
CA ILE A 18 5.58 8.87 -11.84
C ILE A 18 6.12 9.90 -12.84
N THR A 19 5.90 9.69 -14.14
CA THR A 19 6.31 10.66 -15.17
C THR A 19 5.61 12.01 -15.01
N LYS A 20 4.31 12.02 -14.71
CA LYS A 20 3.55 13.25 -14.51
C LYS A 20 4.04 14.06 -13.30
N LEU A 21 4.54 13.38 -12.27
CA LEU A 21 5.08 13.99 -11.05
C LEU A 21 6.57 14.31 -11.15
N ASP A 22 7.19 14.11 -12.32
CA ASP A 22 8.63 14.30 -12.53
C ASP A 22 9.51 13.47 -11.56
N ILE A 23 9.01 12.29 -11.19
CA ILE A 23 9.75 11.33 -10.37
C ILE A 23 10.57 10.45 -11.30
N ALA A 24 11.84 10.23 -10.98
CA ALA A 24 12.69 9.31 -11.75
C ALA A 24 12.09 7.89 -11.78
N SER A 25 12.06 7.26 -12.96
CA SER A 25 11.51 5.91 -13.15
C SER A 25 12.33 4.80 -12.49
N VAL A 26 13.59 5.10 -12.14
CA VAL A 26 14.50 4.21 -11.41
C VAL A 26 14.88 4.82 -10.07
N ASN A 27 15.30 3.99 -9.11
CA ASN A 27 15.80 4.42 -7.81
C ASN A 27 17.35 4.58 -7.83
N GLU A 28 17.94 4.93 -6.68
CA GLU A 28 19.39 5.07 -6.49
C GLU A 28 20.19 3.78 -6.74
N LEU A 29 19.50 2.62 -6.78
CA LEU A 29 20.07 1.30 -7.03
C LEU A 29 19.86 0.81 -8.48
N ASP A 30 19.41 1.71 -9.37
CA ASP A 30 19.07 1.41 -10.77
C ASP A 30 17.89 0.41 -10.93
N GLU A 31 17.05 0.28 -9.90
CA GLU A 31 15.87 -0.58 -9.93
C GLU A 31 14.62 0.20 -10.36
N MET A 32 13.75 -0.44 -11.14
CA MET A 32 12.49 0.17 -11.60
C MET A 32 11.55 0.46 -10.42
N ARG A 33 11.06 1.70 -10.33
CA ARG A 33 9.95 2.07 -9.46
C ARG A 33 8.64 1.55 -10.05
N SER A 34 8.28 0.33 -9.67
CA SER A 34 7.00 -0.30 -9.98
C SER A 34 5.96 -0.04 -8.90
N PHE A 35 4.68 -0.21 -9.24
CA PHE A 35 3.59 -0.13 -8.25
C PHE A 35 3.83 -1.11 -7.09
N HIS A 36 4.35 -2.30 -7.38
CA HIS A 36 4.68 -3.30 -6.35
C HIS A 36 5.81 -2.84 -5.41
N SER A 37 6.88 -2.24 -5.95
CA SER A 37 7.96 -1.68 -5.13
C SER A 37 7.49 -0.52 -4.24
N PHE A 38 6.53 0.28 -4.73
CA PHE A 38 5.88 1.32 -3.95
C PHE A 38 5.07 0.74 -2.79
N SER A 39 4.26 -0.30 -3.01
CA SER A 39 3.53 -0.99 -1.93
C SER A 39 4.46 -1.56 -0.85
N HIS A 40 5.61 -2.12 -1.21
CA HIS A 40 6.61 -2.57 -0.23
C HIS A 40 7.23 -1.43 0.56
N THR A 41 7.53 -0.31 -0.10
CA THR A 41 8.05 0.90 0.55
C THR A 41 7.03 1.46 1.53
N PHE A 42 5.76 1.52 1.13
CA PHE A 42 4.65 1.97 1.96
C PHE A 42 4.51 1.12 3.24
N ILE A 43 4.44 -0.21 3.09
CA ILE A 43 4.33 -1.13 4.23
C ILE A 43 5.55 -1.02 5.15
N SER A 44 6.76 -0.94 4.58
CA SER A 44 8.00 -0.86 5.35
C SER A 44 8.11 0.45 6.12
N ASN A 45 7.73 1.57 5.51
CA ASN A 45 7.73 2.88 6.17
C ASN A 45 6.78 2.91 7.37
N ILE A 46 5.53 2.44 7.20
CA ILE A 46 4.59 2.34 8.31
C ILE A 46 5.16 1.47 9.42
N ARG A 47 5.61 0.25 9.10
CA ARG A 47 6.03 -0.71 10.13
C ARG A 47 7.23 -0.23 10.94
N ASN A 48 8.12 0.56 10.33
CA ASN A 48 9.36 1.00 10.97
C ASN A 48 9.22 2.37 11.66
N ASN A 49 8.38 3.26 11.14
CA ASN A 49 8.32 4.65 11.59
C ASN A 49 7.01 5.01 12.32
N HIS A 50 5.98 4.15 12.24
CA HIS A 50 4.67 4.41 12.82
C HIS A 50 4.17 3.21 13.64
N SER A 51 3.48 3.50 14.74
CA SER A 51 2.79 2.46 15.51
C SER A 51 1.43 2.18 14.87
N SER A 52 1.41 1.27 13.90
CA SER A 52 0.17 0.91 13.19
C SER A 52 -0.15 -0.58 13.32
N ASP A 53 -1.44 -0.88 13.38
CA ASP A 53 -1.95 -2.25 13.45
C ASP A 53 -1.72 -2.96 12.10
N LEU A 54 -0.95 -4.05 12.12
CA LEU A 54 -0.59 -4.83 10.94
C LEU A 54 -1.83 -5.35 10.18
N ALA A 55 -2.91 -5.68 10.88
CA ALA A 55 -4.14 -6.15 10.26
C ALA A 55 -4.80 -5.06 9.42
N LEU A 56 -4.80 -3.82 9.91
CA LEU A 56 -5.32 -2.67 9.18
C LEU A 56 -4.46 -2.36 7.96
N LEU A 57 -3.14 -2.42 8.11
CA LEU A 57 -2.19 -2.22 7.01
C LEU A 57 -2.40 -3.26 5.90
N GLN A 58 -2.61 -4.53 6.27
CA GLN A 58 -2.89 -5.60 5.31
C GLN A 58 -4.20 -5.36 4.56
N GLN A 59 -5.23 -4.83 5.23
CA GLN A 59 -6.50 -4.48 4.58
C GLN A 59 -6.38 -3.29 3.63
N VAL A 60 -5.60 -2.25 3.97
CA VAL A 60 -5.33 -1.11 3.06
C VAL A 60 -4.70 -1.58 1.76
N VAL A 61 -3.74 -2.50 1.85
CA VAL A 61 -2.96 -2.96 0.68
C VAL A 61 -3.63 -4.15 -0.02
N GLY A 62 -4.73 -4.67 0.52
CA GLY A 62 -5.52 -5.74 -0.10
C GLY A 62 -4.88 -7.13 0.01
N HIS A 63 -4.04 -7.37 1.01
CA HIS A 63 -3.54 -8.71 1.29
C HIS A 63 -4.61 -9.55 2.00
N GLU A 64 -4.83 -10.78 1.53
CA GLU A 64 -5.64 -11.74 2.29
C GLU A 64 -5.01 -11.96 3.66
N LEU A 65 -5.83 -11.94 4.72
CA LEU A 65 -5.41 -12.10 6.11
C LEU A 65 -4.86 -13.51 6.44
N PHE A 66 -4.73 -14.37 5.42
CA PHE A 66 -4.56 -15.82 5.50
C PHE A 66 -3.18 -16.32 6.00
N LYS A 67 -2.35 -15.43 6.56
CA LYS A 67 -1.12 -15.81 7.30
C LYS A 67 -0.93 -15.06 8.63
N GLY A 68 -1.91 -14.27 9.06
CA GLY A 68 -1.89 -13.64 10.38
C GLY A 68 -2.61 -14.54 11.38
N GLY A 69 -1.94 -15.55 11.93
CA GLY A 69 -2.51 -16.49 12.92
C GLY A 69 -2.97 -15.90 14.27
N ILE A 70 -3.29 -14.60 14.29
CA ILE A 70 -3.86 -13.83 15.40
C ILE A 70 -4.96 -12.88 14.87
N THR A 71 -5.01 -12.60 13.56
CA THR A 71 -5.92 -11.63 12.93
C THR A 71 -7.36 -12.12 12.83
N ASP A 72 -7.57 -13.45 12.77
CA ASP A 72 -8.92 -14.05 12.72
C ASP A 72 -9.76 -13.80 13.97
N GLU A 73 -9.13 -13.50 15.12
CA GLU A 73 -9.86 -13.19 16.35
C GLU A 73 -10.44 -11.75 16.34
N TYR A 74 -9.91 -10.87 15.48
CA TYR A 74 -10.33 -9.47 15.37
C TYR A 74 -11.30 -9.20 14.21
N THR A 75 -11.41 -10.11 13.23
CA THR A 75 -12.17 -9.89 11.97
C THR A 75 -13.69 -10.01 12.08
N HIS A 76 -14.25 -10.28 13.27
CA HIS A 76 -15.71 -10.15 13.46
C HIS A 76 -16.21 -8.70 13.40
N LYS A 77 -15.29 -7.72 13.33
CA LYS A 77 -15.59 -6.33 13.02
C LYS A 77 -14.75 -5.95 11.81
N SER A 78 -15.40 -5.70 10.68
CA SER A 78 -14.80 -4.94 9.59
C SER A 78 -14.03 -3.75 10.17
N ALA A 79 -12.80 -3.53 9.69
CA ALA A 79 -11.97 -2.48 10.24
C ALA A 79 -12.70 -1.14 10.28
N ASP A 80 -12.62 -0.49 11.44
CA ASP A 80 -13.17 0.84 11.64
C ASP A 80 -12.51 1.80 10.64
N LEU A 81 -13.33 2.42 9.79
CA LEU A 81 -12.91 3.39 8.78
C LEU A 81 -12.09 4.54 9.39
N LYS A 82 -12.31 4.86 10.67
CA LYS A 82 -11.51 5.85 11.39
C LYS A 82 -10.06 5.38 11.57
N ARG A 83 -9.86 4.12 11.97
CA ARG A 83 -8.53 3.53 12.11
C ARG A 83 -7.83 3.36 10.77
N LEU A 84 -8.61 3.16 9.70
CA LEU A 84 -8.10 3.14 8.33
C LEU A 84 -7.55 4.52 7.91
N ALA A 85 -8.28 5.59 8.23
CA ALA A 85 -7.86 6.96 7.96
C ALA A 85 -6.58 7.33 8.72
N ASP A 86 -6.43 6.88 9.98
CA ASP A 86 -5.21 7.12 10.77
C ASP A 86 -3.97 6.50 10.10
N VAL A 87 -4.10 5.33 9.47
CA VAL A 87 -3.01 4.68 8.70
C VAL A 87 -2.66 5.48 7.44
N MET A 88 -3.66 6.06 6.76
CA MET A 88 -3.43 6.92 5.59
C MET A 88 -2.77 8.26 5.97
N ASN A 89 -3.21 8.87 7.07
CA ASN A 89 -2.71 10.17 7.53
C ASN A 89 -1.29 10.08 8.12
N ALA A 90 -0.81 8.88 8.47
CA ALA A 90 0.57 8.67 8.88
C ALA A 90 1.60 8.95 7.76
N PHE A 91 1.17 9.17 6.52
CA PHE A 91 2.02 9.51 5.37
C PHE A 91 2.09 11.01 5.04
N GLU A 92 1.38 11.87 5.76
CA GLU A 92 1.45 13.34 5.61
C GLU A 92 2.68 13.95 6.30
#